data_AF-A0A2P4UJ93-F1
#
_entry.id   AF-A0A2P4UJ93-F1
#
_cell.length_a   1.000
_cell.length_b   1.000
_cell.length_c   1.000
_cell.angle_alpha   90.00
_cell.angle_beta   90.00
_cell.angle_gamma   90.00
#
_symmetry.space_group_name_H-M   'P 1'
#
loop_
_entity.id
_entity.type
_entity.pdbx_description
1 polymer ?
#
loop_
_entity_poly.entity_id
_entity_poly.type
_entity_poly.pdbx_seq_one_letter_code
_entity_poly.pdbx_strand_id
1 'polypeptide(L)' 'MGDLGNKADQAQGKIKEGAGKATGDRELEGEGKGDQMSAKAQGAMDDAKKKAGDAAEKMKGMFGSKE' A
#
# COMPACT_ATOMS: atom_id res chain seq x y z
N MET A 1 -4.92 -18.13 -28.00
CA MET A 1 -3.87 -18.32 -26.97
C MET A 1 -3.91 -17.15 -25.97
N GLY A 2 -5.07 -16.78 -25.40
CA GLY A 2 -5.21 -15.54 -24.61
C GLY A 2 -5.66 -15.75 -23.16
N ASP A 3 -6.49 -16.77 -22.92
CA ASP A 3 -7.18 -16.94 -21.65
C ASP A 3 -6.51 -17.96 -20.71
N LEU A 4 -5.76 -18.91 -21.28
CA LEU A 4 -5.04 -19.93 -20.51
C LEU A 4 -3.81 -19.36 -19.80
N GLY A 5 -3.09 -18.42 -20.42
CA GLY A 5 -1.91 -17.79 -19.84
C GLY A 5 -2.22 -17.00 -18.58
N ASN A 6 -3.29 -16.20 -18.61
CA ASN A 6 -3.73 -15.42 -17.45
C ASN A 6 -4.19 -16.30 -16.28
N LYS A 7 -4.92 -17.39 -16.55
CA LYS A 7 -5.36 -18.33 -15.49
C LYS A 7 -4.20 -19.18 -14.94
N ALA A 8 -3.27 -19.60 -15.79
CA ALA A 8 -2.08 -20.35 -15.38
C ALA A 8 -1.16 -19.48 -14.52
N ASP A 9 -0.97 -18.21 -14.87
CA ASP A 9 -0.14 -17.27 -14.11
C ASP A 9 -0.76 -16.95 -12.75
N GLN A 10 -2.08 -16.74 -12.69
CA GLN A 10 -2.79 -16.60 -11.40
C GLN A 10 -2.73 -17.85 -10.53
N ALA A 11 -2.83 -19.05 -11.12
CA ALA A 11 -2.71 -20.30 -10.38
C ALA A 11 -1.29 -20.49 -9.84
N GLN A 12 -0.26 -20.21 -10.65
CA GLN A 12 1.14 -20.24 -10.22
C GLN A 12 1.42 -19.23 -9.10
N GLY A 13 0.85 -18.03 -9.17
CA GLY A 13 0.98 -17.02 -8.11
C GLY A 13 0.43 -17.52 -6.77
N LYS A 14 -0.79 -18.06 -6.76
CA LYS A 14 -1.42 -18.61 -5.54
C LYS A 14 -0.65 -19.82 -5.00
N ILE A 15 -0.12 -20.68 -5.88
CA ILE A 15 0.69 -21.82 -5.49
C ILE A 15 2.01 -21.36 -4.86
N LYS A 16 2.69 -20.35 -5.43
CA LYS A 16 3.91 -19.77 -4.85
C LYS A 16 3.64 -19.09 -3.51
N GLU A 17 2.54 -18.34 -3.38
CA GLU A 17 2.15 -17.74 -2.11
C GLU A 17 1.83 -18.80 -1.04
N GLY A 18 1.08 -19.84 -1.42
CA GLY A 18 0.75 -20.95 -0.53
C GLY A 18 1.99 -21.76 -0.13
N ALA A 19 2.87 -22.06 -1.08
CA ALA A 19 4.11 -22.77 -0.85
C ALA A 19 5.09 -21.95 -0.01
N GLY A 20 5.23 -20.65 -0.26
CA GLY A 20 6.07 -19.75 0.54
C GLY A 20 5.64 -19.68 2.01
N LYS A 21 4.33 -19.56 2.25
CA LYS A 21 3.75 -19.59 3.62
C LYS A 21 3.93 -20.94 4.31
N ALA A 22 3.82 -22.05 3.56
CA ALA A 22 3.88 -23.41 4.10
C ALA A 22 5.33 -23.89 4.35
N THR A 23 6.28 -23.48 3.51
CA THR A 23 7.69 -23.88 3.61
C THR A 23 8.52 -22.93 4.49
N GLY A 24 7.98 -21.75 4.84
CA GLY A 24 8.67 -20.78 5.69
C GLY A 24 9.82 -20.03 4.99
N ASP A 25 9.80 -19.98 3.66
CA ASP A 25 10.78 -19.24 2.86
C ASP A 25 10.50 -17.74 2.95
N ARG A 26 11.23 -17.08 3.85
CA ARG A 26 11.15 -15.63 4.10
C ARG A 26 11.44 -14.80 2.84
N GLU A 27 12.10 -15.39 1.84
CA GLU A 27 12.45 -14.72 0.59
C GLU A 27 11.22 -14.53 -0.33
N LEU A 28 10.27 -15.47 -0.36
CA LEU A 28 9.02 -15.36 -1.13
C LEU A 28 7.89 -14.60 -0.41
N GLU A 29 7.86 -14.61 0.94
CA GLU A 29 6.93 -13.76 1.73
C GLU A 29 7.38 -12.29 1.82
N GLY A 30 8.68 -12.03 1.68
CA GLY A 30 9.29 -10.72 1.89
C GLY A 30 8.92 -9.68 0.83
N GLU A 31 8.89 -10.07 -0.45
CA GLU A 31 8.57 -9.16 -1.55
C GLU A 31 7.11 -8.66 -1.48
N GLY A 32 6.16 -9.52 -1.12
CA GLY A 32 4.75 -9.15 -1.02
C GLY A 32 4.39 -8.35 0.25
N LYS A 33 5.01 -8.68 1.39
CA LYS A 33 4.73 -7.99 2.67
C LYS A 33 5.44 -6.64 2.79
N GLY A 34 6.64 -6.50 2.23
CA GLY A 34 7.40 -5.25 2.23
C GLY A 34 6.66 -4.15 1.47
N ASP A 35 6.15 -4.46 0.27
CA ASP A 35 5.40 -3.52 -0.56
C ASP A 35 4.08 -3.11 0.08
N GLN A 36 3.31 -4.05 0.65
CA GLN A 36 2.06 -3.71 1.36
C GLN A 36 2.30 -2.87 2.63
N MET A 37 3.41 -3.11 3.33
CA MET A 37 3.74 -2.36 4.54
C MET A 37 4.19 -0.94 4.20
N SER A 38 5.02 -0.79 3.15
CA SER A 38 5.45 0.51 2.64
C SER A 38 4.26 1.32 2.11
N ALA A 39 3.37 0.71 1.33
CA ALA A 39 2.17 1.35 0.81
C ALA A 39 1.20 1.79 1.93
N LYS A 40 0.98 0.96 2.96
CA LYS A 40 0.18 1.35 4.14
C LYS A 40 0.83 2.50 4.93
N ALA A 41 2.15 2.47 5.10
CA ALA A 41 2.88 3.51 5.80
C ALA A 41 2.85 4.84 5.04
N GLN A 42 3.10 4.82 3.72
CA GLN A 42 2.99 6.00 2.87
C GLN A 42 1.57 6.54 2.85
N GLY A 43 0.54 5.69 2.69
CA GLY A 43 -0.85 6.11 2.72
C GLY A 43 -1.26 6.76 4.04
N ALA A 44 -0.89 6.16 5.18
CA ALA A 44 -1.16 6.74 6.50
C ALA A 44 -0.43 8.07 6.73
N MET A 45 0.79 8.21 6.21
CA MET A 45 1.58 9.43 6.33
C MET A 45 0.99 10.56 5.46
N ASP A 46 0.53 10.23 4.26
CA ASP A 46 -0.09 11.20 3.33
C ASP A 46 -1.43 11.71 3.87
N ASP A 47 -2.29 10.82 4.39
CA ASP A 47 -3.55 11.18 5.06
C ASP A 47 -3.34 12.10 6.27
N ALA A 48 -2.32 11.80 7.09
CA ALA A 48 -1.97 12.62 8.25
C ALA A 48 -1.46 14.01 7.83
N LYS A 49 -0.60 14.07 6.80
CA LYS A 49 -0.04 15.33 6.28
C LYS A 49 -1.12 16.19 5.64
N LYS A 50 -2.05 15.57 4.91
CA LYS A 50 -3.18 16.26 4.29
C LYS A 50 -4.12 16.84 5.35
N LYS A 51 -4.50 16.09 6.38
CA LYS A 51 -5.32 16.60 7.49
C LYS A 51 -4.63 17.73 8.27
N ALA A 52 -3.33 17.62 8.50
CA ALA A 52 -2.54 18.66 9.15
C ALA A 52 -2.45 19.94 8.29
N GLY A 53 -2.26 19.79 6.97
CA GLY A 53 -2.25 20.89 6.01
C GLY A 53 -3.60 21.62 5.95
N ASP A 54 -4.70 20.89 5.85
CA ASP A 54 -6.08 21.44 5.80
C ASP A 54 -6.43 22.23 7.08
N ALA A 55 -6.03 21.71 8.25
CA ALA A 55 -6.24 22.38 9.53
C ALA A 55 -5.38 23.65 9.67
N ALA A 56 -4.11 23.59 9.26
CA ALA A 56 -3.22 24.74 9.26
C ALA A 56 -3.67 25.82 8.27
N GLU A 57 -4.16 25.44 7.10
CA GLU A 57 -4.66 26.37 6.08
C GLU A 57 -5.97 27.04 6.51
N LYS A 58 -6.91 26.30 7.10
CA LYS A 58 -8.10 26.89 7.75
C LYS A 58 -7.74 27.85 8.86
N MET A 59 -6.79 27.48 9.71
CA MET A 59 -6.33 28.36 10.79
C MET A 59 -5.71 29.63 10.22
N LYS A 60 -4.85 29.52 9.19
CA LYS A 60 -4.22 30.65 8.52
C LYS A 60 -5.25 31.54 7.80
N GLY A 61 -6.27 30.96 7.17
CA GLY A 61 -7.36 31.68 6.52
C GLY A 61 -8.23 32.44 7.53
N MET A 62 -8.58 31.82 8.66
CA MET A 62 -9.33 32.47 9.74
C MET A 62 -8.53 33.54 10.47
N PHE A 63 -7.22 33.35 10.66
CA PHE A 63 -6.34 34.34 11.29
C PHE A 63 -5.94 35.47 10.35
N GLY A 64 -5.85 35.20 9.04
CA GLY A 64 -5.45 36.16 8.02
C GLY A 64 -6.59 37.02 7.45
N SER A 65 -7.86 36.66 7.70
CA SER A 65 -9.03 37.42 7.20
C SER A 65 -9.50 38.54 8.14
N LYS A 66 -8.65 38.99 9.08
CA LYS A 66 -8.98 40.06 10.05
C LYS A 66 -8.30 41.41 9.73
N GLU A 67 -7.96 41.66 8.48
CA GLU A 67 -7.58 43.00 7.98
C GLU A 67 -8.68 43.56 7.08
#